data_AF-A0A920BAX6-F1
#
_entry.id   AF-A0A920BAX6-F1
#
_cell.length_a   1.000
_cell.length_b   1.000
_cell.length_c   1.000
_cell.angle_alpha   90.00
_cell.angle_beta   90.00
_cell.angle_gamma   90.00
#
_symmetry.space_group_name_H-M   'P 1'
#
loop_
_entity.id
_entity.type
_entity.pdbx_description
1 polymer ?
#
loop_
_entity_poly.entity_id
_entity_poly.type
_entity_poly.pdbx_seq_one_letter_code
_entity_poly.pdbx_strand_id
1 'polypeptide(L)' 'MMAADCIARSIARGVYEAESMGRWPSYRDHFNLNQI' A
#
# COMPACT_ATOMS: atom_id res chain seq x y z
N MET A 1 -17.15 -13.38 4.39
CA MET A 1 -17.70 -13.05 3.06
C MET A 1 -16.52 -12.97 2.10
N MET A 2 -16.16 -14.08 1.44
CA MET A 2 -14.81 -14.24 0.85
C MET A 2 -14.45 -13.25 -0.27
N ALA A 3 -15.42 -12.81 -1.07
CA ALA A 3 -15.17 -11.86 -2.16
C ALA A 3 -14.76 -10.47 -1.65
N ALA A 4 -15.31 -10.03 -0.52
CA ALA A 4 -14.91 -8.75 0.09
C ALA A 4 -13.49 -8.84 0.65
N ASP A 5 -13.18 -9.95 1.33
CA ASP A 5 -11.88 -10.19 1.95
C ASP A 5 -10.75 -10.28 0.90
N CYS A 6 -10.99 -10.92 -0.25
CA CYS A 6 -9.98 -11.03 -1.30
C CYS A 6 -9.70 -9.69 -1.99
N ILE A 7 -10.74 -8.87 -2.22
CA ILE A 7 -10.59 -7.53 -2.78
C ILE A 7 -9.84 -6.63 -1.81
N ALA A 8 -10.24 -6.62 -0.53
CA ALA A 8 -9.58 -5.82 0.49
C ALA A 8 -8.07 -6.16 0.60
N ARG A 9 -7.73 -7.46 0.59
CA ARG A 9 -6.32 -7.89 0.62
C ARG A 9 -5.55 -7.50 -0.63
N SER A 10 -6.17 -7.61 -1.80
CA SER A 10 -5.54 -7.22 -3.07
C SER A 10 -5.23 -5.73 -3.11
N ILE A 11 -6.18 -4.88 -2.69
CA ILE A 11 -6.00 -3.43 -2.62
C ILE A 11 -4.93 -3.07 -1.59
N ALA A 12 -5.01 -3.62 -0.38
CA ALA A 12 -4.04 -3.35 0.68
C ALA A 12 -2.62 -3.70 0.24
N ARG A 13 -2.44 -4.84 -0.45
CA ARG A 13 -1.14 -5.23 -0.99
C ARG A 13 -0.64 -4.26 -2.05
N GLY A 14 -1.48 -3.88 -3.01
CA GLY A 14 -1.12 -2.92 -4.06
C GLY A 14 -0.69 -1.56 -3.50
N VAL A 15 -1.39 -1.05 -2.47
CA VAL A 15 -1.04 0.21 -1.80
C VAL A 15 0.27 0.09 -1.02
N TYR A 16 0.48 -1.04 -0.33
CA TYR A 16 1.68 -1.26 0.47
C TYR A 16 2.94 -1.44 -0.39
N GLU A 17 2.84 -2.08 -1.55
CA GLU A 17 3.97 -2.31 -2.46
C GLU A 17 4.24 -1.14 -3.42
N ALA A 18 3.37 -0.14 -3.48
CA ALA A 18 3.56 1.02 -4.34
C ALA A 18 4.78 1.85 -3.92
N GLU A 19 5.48 2.41 -4.91
CA GLU A 19 6.60 3.34 -4.71
C GLU A 19 6.16 4.79 -4.89
N SER A 20 6.90 5.72 -4.26
CA SER A 20 6.63 7.14 -4.39
C SER A 20 6.89 7.60 -5.82
N MET A 21 5.98 8.41 -6.37
CA MET A 21 6.11 8.94 -7.73
C MET A 21 6.08 10.47 -7.72
N GLY A 22 7.27 11.07 -7.78
CA GLY A 22 7.43 12.53 -7.76
C GLY A 22 6.83 13.14 -6.50
N ARG A 23 5.75 13.93 -6.67
CA ARG A 23 5.06 14.58 -5.54
C ARG A 23 4.12 13.68 -4.75
N TRP A 24 3.88 12.45 -5.22
CA TRP A 24 2.93 11.53 -4.61
C TRP A 24 3.69 10.52 -3.74
N PRO A 25 3.60 10.64 -2.41
CA PRO A 25 4.27 9.70 -1.52
C PRO A 25 3.58 8.33 -1.56
N SER A 26 4.38 7.27 -1.52
CA SER A 26 3.91 5.91 -1.26
C SER A 26 3.39 5.81 0.17
N TYR A 27 2.57 4.78 0.42
CA TYR A 27 2.10 4.46 1.76
C TYR A 27 3.27 4.29 2.74
N ARG A 28 4.30 3.55 2.31
CA ARG A 28 5.45 3.25 3.18
C ARG A 28 6.31 4.47 3.47
N ASP A 29 6.49 5.36 2.50
CA ASP A 29 7.22 6.63 2.74
C ASP A 29 6.42 7.58 3.62
N HIS A 30 5.10 7.67 3.42
CA HIS A 30 4.22 8.52 4.22
C HIS A 30 4.22 8.15 5.71
N PHE A 31 4.36 6.86 6.03
CA PHE A 31 4.42 6.35 7.40
C PHE A 31 5.84 5.96 7.86
N ASN A 32 6.88 6.35 7.12
CA ASN A 32 8.29 6.06 7.44
C ASN A 32 8.61 4.56 7.65
N LEU A 33 7.91 3.66 6.96
CA LEU A 33 8.04 2.20 7.06
C LEU A 33 9.18 1.62 6.19
N ASN A 34 9.87 2.47 5.43
CA ASN A 34 11.02 2.09 4.60
C ASN A 34 12.37 2.21 5.35
N GLN A 35 12.35 2.39 6.66
CA GLN A 35 13.55 2.60 7.50
C GLN A 35 13.84 1.41 8.45
N ILE A 36 13.18 0.27 8.22
CA ILE A 36 13.35 -0.98 9.00
C ILE A 36 14.23 -1.94 8.21
#